data_AF-A0A4R8IYE9-F1
#
_entry.id   AF-A0A4R8IYE9-F1
#
_cell.length_a   1.000
_cell.length_b   1.000
_cell.length_c   1.000
_cell.angle_alpha   90.00
_cell.angle_beta   90.00
_cell.angle_gamma   90.00
#
_symmetry.space_group_name_H-M   'P 1'
#
loop_
_entity.id
_entity.type
_entity.pdbx_description
1 polymer ?
#
loop_
_entity_poly.entity_id
_entity_poly.type
_entity_poly.pdbx_seq_one_letter_code
_entity_poly.pdbx_strand_id
1 'polypeptide(L)'
;MAYWPWWLGALALGGVSIGYFLLIGKLLGVSGSWAKVVGWKEDRELGRSAAELEQADEGEIENALLAATLAEFGASAMDEKTPGQDASEPEEDVPTASTTVSYTPWTAHLIFLLAMFGGGLIAALTSGQFELEFQLSDTHSRIFGGPLEIWLSLLFGGMMVGFGTQMAGGCTSGHGLSGCSRLIPASLLSTVVFMLSAIGLSLLMEASIA
;
A
#
# COMPACT_ATOMS: atom_id res chain seq x y z
N MET A 1 -30.81 -22.64 -3.04
CA MET A 1 -29.52 -21.99 -3.33
C MET A 1 -28.63 -22.15 -2.12
N ALA A 2 -27.67 -23.08 -2.15
CA ALA A 2 -26.76 -23.30 -1.04
C ALA A 2 -25.60 -22.30 -1.16
N TYR A 3 -25.72 -21.17 -0.47
CA TYR A 3 -24.63 -20.19 -0.38
C TYR A 3 -23.41 -20.86 0.26
N TRP A 4 -22.22 -20.52 -0.23
CA TRP A 4 -20.99 -21.01 0.40
C TRP A 4 -21.00 -20.55 1.87
N PRO A 5 -20.82 -21.46 2.84
CA PRO A 5 -20.76 -21.05 4.23
C PRO A 5 -19.64 -20.04 4.43
N TRP A 6 -19.97 -18.89 5.03
CA TRP A 6 -19.06 -17.75 5.21
C TRP A 6 -17.74 -18.13 5.90
N TRP A 7 -17.76 -19.15 6.77
CA TRP A 7 -16.58 -19.67 7.46
C TRP A 7 -15.60 -20.38 6.52
N LEU A 8 -16.08 -21.07 5.49
CA LEU A 8 -15.21 -21.67 4.47
C LEU A 8 -14.53 -20.58 3.63
N GLY A 9 -15.28 -19.52 3.29
CA GLY A 9 -14.71 -18.35 2.62
C GLY A 9 -13.61 -17.71 3.48
N ALA A 10 -13.88 -17.52 4.77
CA ALA A 10 -12.91 -16.98 5.73
C ALA A 10 -11.65 -17.87 5.87
N LEU A 11 -11.82 -19.20 5.96
CA LEU A 11 -10.70 -20.15 6.03
C LEU A 11 -9.87 -20.16 4.75
N ALA A 12 -10.52 -20.14 3.58
CA ALA A 12 -9.82 -20.07 2.30
C ALA A 12 -9.03 -18.76 2.16
N LEU A 13 -9.65 -17.63 2.52
CA LEU A 13 -9.01 -16.31 2.48
C LEU A 13 -7.83 -16.21 3.47
N GLY A 14 -8.01 -16.78 4.66
CA GLY A 14 -6.97 -16.89 5.68
C GLY A 14 -5.80 -17.75 5.20
N GLY A 15 -6.09 -18.91 4.60
CA GLY A 15 -5.07 -19.79 4.02
C GLY A 15 -4.28 -19.14 2.90
N VAL A 16 -4.95 -18.40 2.01
CA VAL A 16 -4.27 -17.63 0.95
C VAL A 16 -3.40 -16.52 1.54
N SER A 17 -3.89 -15.81 2.55
CA SER A 17 -3.15 -14.73 3.21
C SER A 17 -1.90 -15.25 3.93
N ILE A 18 -2.04 -16.36 4.66
CA ILE A 18 -0.93 -17.02 5.36
C ILE A 18 0.06 -17.61 4.35
N GLY A 19 -0.43 -18.28 3.31
CA GLY A 19 0.41 -18.84 2.25
C GLY A 19 1.22 -17.77 1.52
N TYR A 20 0.60 -16.64 1.19
CA TYR A 20 1.30 -15.50 0.60
C TYR A 20 2.39 -14.95 1.52
N PHE A 21 2.08 -14.77 2.82
CA PHE A 21 3.05 -14.32 3.80
C PHE A 21 4.23 -15.29 3.95
N LEU A 22 3.98 -16.60 3.99
CA LEU A 22 5.03 -17.62 4.10
C LEU A 22 5.91 -17.69 2.84
N LEU A 23 5.34 -17.46 1.66
CA LEU A 23 6.08 -17.53 0.39
C LEU A 23 6.90 -16.27 0.09
N ILE A 24 6.39 -15.08 0.45
CA ILE A 24 6.99 -13.79 0.07
C ILE A 24 7.61 -13.06 1.27
N GLY A 25 7.32 -13.49 2.50
CA GLY A 25 7.76 -12.82 3.73
C GLY A 25 7.13 -11.43 3.94
N LYS A 26 6.15 -11.05 3.10
CA LYS A 26 5.49 -9.74 3.09
C LYS A 26 3.98 -9.92 3.10
N LEU A 27 3.26 -8.97 3.67
CA LEU A 27 1.80 -9.02 3.79
C LEU A 27 1.09 -8.45 2.56
N LEU A 28 -0.08 -9.01 2.23
CA LEU A 28 -0.97 -8.53 1.17
C LEU A 28 -1.47 -7.11 1.50
N GLY A 29 -1.04 -6.10 0.74
CA GLY A 29 -1.59 -4.74 0.87
C GLY A 29 -0.57 -3.60 0.90
N VAL A 30 0.73 -3.89 0.98
CA VAL A 30 1.77 -2.85 0.85
C VAL A 30 2.32 -2.88 -0.57
N SER A 31 1.54 -2.38 -1.53
CA SER A 31 2.04 -2.07 -2.86
C SER A 31 2.55 -0.64 -2.86
N GLY A 32 3.79 -0.44 -2.42
CA GLY A 32 4.57 0.75 -2.79
C GLY A 32 4.92 0.77 -4.28
N SER A 33 4.31 -0.08 -5.11
CA SER A 33 4.72 -0.27 -6.50
C SER A 33 4.38 0.94 -7.36
N TRP A 34 3.29 1.65 -7.06
CA TRP A 34 2.98 2.92 -7.73
C TRP A 34 3.89 4.05 -7.24
N ALA A 35 4.20 4.10 -5.94
CA ALA A 35 5.15 5.04 -5.37
C ALA A 35 6.55 4.88 -6.00
N LYS A 36 6.98 3.66 -6.32
CA LYS A 36 8.22 3.39 -7.07
C LYS A 36 8.19 3.91 -8.51
N VAL A 37 7.02 3.84 -9.18
CA VAL A 37 6.88 4.33 -10.56
C VAL A 37 6.90 5.87 -10.59
N VAL A 38 6.19 6.50 -9.65
CA VAL A 38 6.12 7.97 -9.55
C VAL A 38 7.43 8.56 -8.99
N GLY A 39 7.99 7.94 -7.96
CA GLY A 39 9.24 8.32 -7.31
C GLY A 39 10.49 7.78 -7.99
N TRP A 40 10.40 7.23 -9.20
CA TRP A 40 11.56 6.63 -9.90
C TRP A 40 12.73 7.62 -10.08
N LYS A 41 12.45 8.92 -10.18
CA LYS A 41 13.48 9.97 -10.21
C LYS A 41 14.14 10.17 -8.85
N GLU A 42 13.35 10.36 -7.79
CA GLU A 42 13.85 10.47 -6.41
C GLU A 42 14.67 9.23 -6.01
N ASP A 43 14.18 8.02 -6.32
CA ASP A 43 14.87 6.75 -6.06
C ASP A 43 16.22 6.68 -6.82
N ARG A 44 16.31 7.23 -8.04
CA ARG A 44 17.59 7.31 -8.77
C ARG A 44 18.55 8.33 -8.15
N GLU A 45 18.05 9.42 -7.60
CA GLU A 45 18.84 10.46 -6.95
C GLU A 45 19.34 10.00 -5.57
N LEU A 46 18.46 9.36 -4.78
CA LEU A 46 18.81 8.68 -3.54
C LEU A 46 19.81 7.54 -3.77
N GLY A 47 19.64 6.75 -4.83
CA GLY A 47 20.60 5.71 -5.21
C GLY A 47 21.96 6.26 -5.64
N ARG A 48 22.00 7.45 -6.27
CA ARG A 48 23.25 8.13 -6.63
C ARG A 48 23.96 8.65 -5.39
N SER A 49 23.24 9.36 -4.53
CA SER A 49 23.79 9.91 -3.27
C SER A 49 24.22 8.81 -2.31
N ALA A 50 23.49 7.70 -2.22
CA ALA A 50 23.93 6.51 -1.46
C ALA A 50 25.21 5.90 -2.04
N ALA A 51 25.33 5.78 -3.37
CA ALA A 51 26.55 5.28 -4.01
C ALA A 51 27.74 6.25 -3.87
N GLU A 52 27.48 7.56 -3.79
CA GLU A 52 28.49 8.58 -3.50
C GLU A 52 28.95 8.50 -2.04
N LEU A 53 28.04 8.30 -1.09
CA LEU A 53 28.36 8.08 0.33
C LEU A 53 29.10 6.76 0.57
N GLU A 54 28.78 5.70 -0.18
CA GLU A 54 29.46 4.40 -0.08
C GLU A 54 30.88 4.42 -0.69
N GLN A 55 31.15 5.38 -1.59
CA GLN A 55 32.47 5.61 -2.18
C GLN A 55 33.29 6.70 -1.46
N ALA A 56 32.65 7.54 -0.65
CA ALA A 56 33.30 8.59 0.10
C ALA A 56 34.07 7.99 1.28
N ASP A 57 35.29 8.50 1.50
CA ASP A 57 36.10 8.12 2.65
C ASP A 57 35.44 8.63 3.94
N GLU A 58 35.60 7.90 5.04
CA GLU A 58 34.91 8.18 6.31
C GLU A 58 35.21 9.61 6.82
N GLY A 59 36.45 10.07 6.62
CA GLY A 59 36.88 11.43 6.95
C GLY A 59 36.32 12.51 6.01
N GLU A 60 35.93 12.18 4.78
CA GLU A 60 35.31 13.12 3.85
C GLU A 60 33.83 13.35 4.20
N ILE A 61 33.15 12.28 4.63
CA ILE A 61 31.77 12.33 5.13
C ILE A 61 31.68 13.13 6.44
N GLU A 62 32.62 12.89 7.37
CA GLU A 62 32.68 13.60 8.65
C GLU A 62 32.89 15.11 8.44
N ASN A 63 33.83 15.50 7.57
CA ASN A 63 34.07 16.90 7.24
C ASN A 63 32.88 17.56 6.54
N ALA A 64 32.17 16.83 5.66
CA ALA A 64 30.98 17.33 4.99
C ALA A 64 29.80 17.52 5.96
N LEU A 65 29.59 16.60 6.91
CA LEU A 65 28.60 16.70 7.98
C LEU A 65 28.91 17.89 8.90
N LEU A 66 30.17 18.08 9.27
CA LEU A 66 30.63 19.17 10.13
C LEU A 66 30.45 20.52 9.42
N ALA A 67 30.77 20.60 8.13
CA ALA A 67 30.54 21.80 7.31
C ALA A 67 29.04 22.12 7.15
N ALA A 68 28.19 21.12 6.91
CA ALA A 68 26.74 21.30 6.83
C ALA A 68 26.14 21.75 8.18
N THR A 69 26.61 21.16 9.28
CA THR A 69 26.19 21.54 10.64
C THR A 69 26.57 22.98 10.95
N LEU A 70 27.78 23.40 10.57
CA LEU A 70 28.24 24.80 10.70
C LEU A 70 27.42 25.77 9.83
N ALA A 71 26.94 25.33 8.67
CA ALA A 71 26.12 26.14 7.78
C ALA A 71 24.68 26.32 8.30
N GLU A 72 24.09 25.26 8.87
CA GLU A 72 22.70 25.27 9.34
C GLU A 72 22.56 25.93 10.73
N PHE A 73 23.49 25.63 11.65
CA PHE A 73 23.41 26.08 13.05
C PHE A 73 24.33 27.27 13.36
N GLY A 74 25.23 27.64 12.43
CA GLY A 74 26.19 28.71 12.62
C GLY A 74 27.32 28.35 13.58
N ALA A 75 28.50 28.97 13.38
CA ALA A 75 29.69 28.73 14.20
C ALA A 75 29.49 29.00 15.72
N SER A 76 28.46 29.77 16.09
CA SER A 76 28.11 30.08 17.48
C SER A 76 27.55 28.92 18.29
N ALA A 77 27.18 27.78 17.67
CA ALA A 77 26.73 26.59 18.39
C ALA A 77 27.89 25.74 18.95
N MET A 78 29.12 25.93 18.45
CA MET A 78 30.29 25.14 18.85
C MET A 78 30.99 25.69 20.11
N ASP A 79 30.70 26.93 20.51
CA ASP A 79 31.34 27.58 21.66
C ASP A 79 30.77 27.15 23.03
N GLU A 80 29.69 26.36 23.08
CA GLU A 80 29.11 25.90 24.34
C GLU A 80 29.37 24.42 24.69
N LYS A 81 30.50 23.84 24.23
CA LYS A 81 31.20 22.79 25.00
C LYS A 81 32.60 22.48 24.47
N THR A 82 33.64 23.06 25.09
CA THR A 82 34.93 22.38 25.22
C THR A 82 35.23 22.18 26.70
N PRO A 83 35.10 20.95 27.21
CA PRO A 83 36.07 20.51 28.18
C PRO A 83 36.45 19.03 28.01
N GLY A 84 37.76 18.78 27.95
CA GLY A 84 38.33 17.56 28.51
C GLY A 84 38.39 16.37 27.56
N GLN A 85 39.57 16.20 27.00
CA GLN A 85 40.18 14.91 26.72
C GLN A 85 40.10 14.03 27.99
N ASP A 86 39.26 13.00 28.00
CA ASP A 86 39.43 11.84 28.87
C ASP A 86 38.80 10.59 28.27
N ALA A 87 39.55 9.51 28.39
CA ALA A 87 39.34 8.23 27.74
C ALA A 87 38.16 7.45 28.34
N SER A 88 37.14 7.19 27.51
CA SER A 88 36.38 5.94 27.43
C SER A 88 35.21 6.21 26.50
N GLU A 89 35.38 5.92 25.21
CA GLU A 89 34.26 5.87 24.27
C GLU A 89 33.28 4.83 24.80
N PRO A 90 32.03 5.18 25.15
CA PRO A 90 30.98 4.19 25.07
C PRO A 90 30.84 3.87 23.58
N GLU A 91 31.01 2.61 23.20
CA GLU A 91 30.44 2.08 21.96
C GLU A 91 28.91 2.31 22.02
N GLU A 92 28.46 3.54 21.74
CA GLU A 92 27.08 3.76 21.33
C GLU A 92 27.00 3.15 19.94
N ASP A 93 26.43 1.96 19.91
CA ASP A 93 25.98 1.22 18.74
C ASP A 93 25.07 2.13 17.90
N VAL A 94 25.69 3.00 17.09
CA VAL A 94 25.00 3.85 16.12
C VAL A 94 24.32 2.86 15.18
N PRO A 95 22.99 2.76 15.18
CA PRO A 95 22.31 1.84 14.29
C PRO A 95 22.67 2.32 12.89
N THR A 96 23.47 1.55 12.17
CA THR A 96 23.77 1.78 10.76
C THR A 96 22.43 1.68 10.05
N ALA A 97 21.75 2.82 9.90
CA ALA A 97 20.39 2.91 9.40
C ALA A 97 20.42 2.70 7.89
N SER A 98 20.68 1.45 7.49
CA SER A 98 20.36 0.94 6.18
C SER A 98 18.83 0.85 6.07
N THR A 99 18.18 1.99 5.87
CA THR A 99 16.78 2.01 5.41
C THR A 99 16.75 1.70 3.92
N THR A 100 17.18 0.50 3.55
CA THR A 100 16.92 -0.02 2.21
C THR A 100 15.42 -0.28 2.12
N VAL A 101 14.70 0.64 1.47
CA VAL A 101 13.26 0.50 1.20
C VAL A 101 13.08 -0.74 0.32
N SER A 102 12.76 -1.88 0.92
CA SER A 102 12.51 -3.12 0.19
C SER A 102 11.15 -3.04 -0.49
N TYR A 103 11.15 -2.82 -1.80
CA TYR A 103 9.94 -2.87 -2.62
C TYR A 103 9.54 -4.31 -2.92
N THR A 104 8.23 -4.61 -2.97
CA THR A 104 7.74 -5.92 -3.41
C THR A 104 7.93 -6.05 -4.93
N PRO A 105 8.50 -7.15 -5.44
CA PRO A 105 8.77 -7.29 -6.88
C PRO A 105 7.46 -7.30 -7.68
N TRP A 106 7.48 -6.75 -8.91
CA TRP A 106 6.31 -6.68 -9.79
C TRP A 106 5.72 -8.06 -10.10
N THR A 107 6.57 -9.09 -10.15
CA THR A 107 6.16 -10.49 -10.32
C THR A 107 5.16 -10.95 -9.26
N ALA A 108 5.32 -10.52 -8.00
CA ALA A 108 4.38 -10.86 -6.93
C ALA A 108 2.99 -10.25 -7.17
N HIS A 109 2.92 -9.06 -7.76
CA HIS A 109 1.65 -8.40 -8.10
C HIS A 109 0.96 -9.11 -9.26
N LEU A 110 1.72 -9.50 -10.29
CA LEU A 110 1.19 -10.27 -11.42
C LEU A 110 0.69 -11.64 -10.97
N ILE A 111 1.46 -12.36 -10.15
CA ILE A 111 1.05 -13.66 -9.60
C ILE A 111 -0.22 -13.49 -8.76
N PHE A 112 -0.29 -12.45 -7.92
CA PHE A 112 -1.49 -12.15 -7.13
C PHE A 112 -2.72 -11.87 -8.00
N LEU A 113 -2.59 -11.02 -9.02
CA LEU A 113 -3.66 -10.70 -9.97
C LEU A 113 -4.14 -11.95 -10.74
N LEU A 114 -3.19 -12.75 -11.24
CA LEU A 114 -3.49 -14.00 -11.94
C LEU A 114 -4.18 -15.01 -11.02
N ALA A 115 -3.73 -15.13 -9.76
CA ALA A 115 -4.35 -16.01 -8.78
C ALA A 115 -5.77 -15.53 -8.41
N MET A 116 -6.00 -14.22 -8.30
CA MET A 116 -7.34 -13.67 -8.02
C MET A 116 -8.30 -13.97 -9.17
N PHE A 117 -7.86 -13.73 -10.42
CA PHE A 117 -8.65 -14.05 -11.61
C PHE A 117 -8.90 -15.56 -11.75
N GLY A 118 -7.85 -16.37 -11.61
CA GLY A 118 -7.94 -17.83 -11.67
C GLY A 118 -8.84 -18.40 -10.58
N GLY A 119 -8.72 -17.90 -9.34
CA GLY A 119 -9.58 -18.29 -8.22
C GLY A 119 -11.05 -17.95 -8.47
N GLY A 120 -11.34 -16.75 -8.97
CA GLY A 120 -12.69 -16.34 -9.34
C GLY A 120 -13.28 -17.20 -10.46
N LEU A 121 -12.48 -17.50 -11.49
CA LEU A 121 -12.90 -18.36 -12.60
C LEU A 121 -13.18 -19.80 -12.15
N ILE A 122 -12.29 -20.39 -11.34
CA ILE A 122 -12.47 -21.74 -10.79
C ILE A 122 -13.73 -21.80 -9.91
N ALA A 123 -13.95 -20.78 -9.07
CA ALA A 123 -15.14 -20.69 -8.24
C ALA A 123 -16.42 -20.60 -9.08
N ALA A 124 -16.41 -19.83 -10.17
CA ALA A 124 -17.56 -19.69 -11.08
C ALA A 124 -17.85 -20.99 -11.85
N LEU A 125 -16.80 -21.72 -12.26
CA LEU A 125 -16.95 -23.01 -12.94
C LEU A 125 -17.45 -24.11 -11.98
N THR A 126 -16.94 -24.13 -10.76
CA THR A 126 -17.33 -25.15 -9.75
C THR A 126 -18.71 -24.89 -9.15
N SER A 127 -19.18 -23.64 -9.12
CA SER A 127 -20.55 -23.31 -8.71
C SER A 127 -21.59 -23.65 -9.77
N GLY A 128 -21.18 -23.95 -11.01
CA GLY A 128 -22.06 -24.22 -12.14
C GLY A 128 -22.86 -23.00 -12.62
N GLN A 129 -22.47 -21.79 -12.20
CA GLN A 129 -23.15 -20.52 -12.49
C GLN A 129 -22.32 -19.64 -13.43
N PHE A 130 -21.53 -20.24 -14.31
CA PHE A 130 -20.74 -19.49 -15.27
C PHE A 130 -21.62 -19.00 -16.41
N GLU A 131 -21.99 -17.72 -16.37
CA GLU A 131 -22.68 -17.02 -17.45
C GLU A 131 -21.84 -15.80 -17.89
N LEU A 132 -21.67 -15.65 -19.21
CA LEU A 132 -20.95 -14.51 -19.81
C LEU A 132 -21.96 -13.39 -20.07
N GLU A 133 -22.11 -12.51 -19.09
CA GLU A 133 -23.01 -11.37 -19.16
C GLU A 133 -22.24 -10.11 -19.57
N PHE A 134 -22.49 -9.62 -20.78
CA PHE A 134 -21.88 -8.39 -21.31
C PHE A 134 -22.75 -7.15 -21.09
N GLN A 135 -23.96 -7.34 -20.57
CA GLN A 135 -24.85 -6.27 -20.16
C GLN A 135 -24.88 -6.20 -18.64
N LEU A 136 -24.72 -4.99 -18.11
CA LEU A 136 -24.88 -4.73 -16.69
C LEU A 136 -26.37 -4.81 -16.34
N SER A 137 -26.71 -5.40 -15.19
CA SER A 137 -28.09 -5.64 -14.72
C SER A 137 -29.06 -4.49 -15.04
N ASP A 138 -30.32 -4.82 -15.36
CA ASP A 138 -31.40 -3.87 -15.69
C ASP A 138 -31.59 -2.72 -14.69
N THR A 139 -31.13 -2.88 -13.45
CA THR A 139 -31.13 -1.82 -12.44
C THR A 139 -30.16 -0.68 -12.80
N HIS A 140 -29.03 -0.97 -13.45
CA HIS A 140 -28.04 0.04 -13.83
C HIS A 140 -28.48 0.88 -15.02
N SER A 141 -29.19 0.29 -15.99
CA SER A 141 -29.74 1.05 -17.12
C SER A 141 -30.84 2.03 -16.68
N ARG A 142 -31.55 1.73 -15.59
CA ARG A 142 -32.50 2.67 -14.96
C ARG A 142 -31.82 3.87 -14.27
N ILE A 143 -30.62 3.67 -13.71
CA ILE A 143 -29.90 4.70 -12.95
C ILE A 143 -29.01 5.56 -13.85
N PHE A 144 -28.26 4.92 -14.75
CA PHE A 144 -27.24 5.58 -15.58
C PHE A 144 -27.63 5.69 -17.05
N GLY A 145 -28.81 5.21 -17.45
CA GLY A 145 -29.35 5.42 -18.80
C GLY A 145 -28.72 4.54 -19.86
N GLY A 146 -28.25 5.16 -20.94
CA GLY A 146 -27.81 4.51 -22.16
C GLY A 146 -26.49 3.74 -22.04
N PRO A 147 -26.16 2.85 -23.00
CA PRO A 147 -24.96 2.01 -22.94
C PRO A 147 -23.65 2.80 -22.87
N LEU A 148 -23.57 3.98 -23.51
CA LEU A 148 -22.37 4.83 -23.46
C LEU A 148 -22.17 5.49 -22.09
N GLU A 149 -23.26 5.85 -21.43
CA GLU A 149 -23.26 6.45 -20.09
C GLU A 149 -22.81 5.44 -19.02
N ILE A 150 -23.19 4.16 -19.19
CA ILE A 150 -22.71 3.05 -18.36
C ILE A 150 -21.18 2.93 -18.43
N TRP A 151 -20.61 2.84 -19.63
CA TRP A 151 -19.15 2.75 -19.79
C TRP A 151 -18.42 3.95 -19.18
N LEU A 152 -18.97 5.15 -19.35
CA LEU A 152 -18.39 6.37 -18.79
C LEU A 152 -18.46 6.39 -17.26
N SER A 153 -19.58 5.94 -16.68
CA SER A 153 -19.76 5.78 -15.24
C SER A 153 -18.79 4.76 -14.65
N LEU A 154 -18.62 3.60 -15.29
CA LEU A 154 -17.67 2.57 -14.84
C LEU A 154 -16.23 3.09 -14.89
N LEU A 155 -15.85 3.78 -15.97
CA LEU A 155 -14.53 4.37 -16.11
C LEU A 155 -14.29 5.43 -15.02
N PHE A 156 -15.26 6.31 -14.80
CA PHE A 156 -15.17 7.36 -13.79
C PHE A 156 -15.14 6.78 -12.36
N GLY A 157 -15.99 5.81 -12.07
CA GLY A 157 -16.00 5.08 -10.80
C GLY A 157 -14.66 4.39 -10.53
N GLY A 158 -14.10 3.71 -11.53
CA GLY A 158 -12.78 3.08 -11.44
C GLY A 158 -11.66 4.09 -11.15
N MET A 159 -11.65 5.23 -11.86
CA MET A 159 -10.70 6.31 -11.60
C MET A 159 -10.84 6.89 -10.20
N MET A 160 -12.07 7.11 -9.74
CA MET A 160 -12.35 7.68 -8.42
C MET A 160 -11.95 6.73 -7.30
N VAL A 161 -12.18 5.42 -7.47
CA VAL A 161 -11.69 4.38 -6.55
C VAL A 161 -10.16 4.35 -6.53
N GLY A 162 -9.51 4.35 -7.70
CA GLY A 162 -8.05 4.38 -7.79
C GLY A 162 -7.45 5.59 -7.08
N PHE A 163 -7.99 6.79 -7.35
CA PHE A 163 -7.59 8.02 -6.68
C PHE A 163 -7.79 7.96 -5.16
N GLY A 164 -8.95 7.47 -4.70
CA GLY A 164 -9.24 7.27 -3.29
C GLY A 164 -8.27 6.32 -2.59
N THR A 165 -7.92 5.18 -3.22
CA THR A 165 -6.94 4.23 -2.66
C THR A 165 -5.54 4.83 -2.53
N GLN A 166 -5.15 5.70 -3.46
CA GLN A 166 -3.86 6.39 -3.39
C GLN A 166 -3.85 7.42 -2.25
N MET A 167 -4.91 8.21 -2.08
CA MET A 167 -5.02 9.18 -0.99
C MET A 167 -5.07 8.52 0.39
N ALA A 168 -5.67 7.34 0.49
CA ALA A 168 -5.70 6.55 1.72
C ALA A 168 -4.36 5.89 2.06
N GLY A 169 -3.37 5.91 1.16
CA GLY A 169 -2.09 5.22 1.34
C GLY A 169 -2.22 3.69 1.23
N GLY A 170 -3.32 3.18 0.68
CA GLY A 170 -3.60 1.75 0.60
C GLY A 170 -5.01 1.43 0.11
N CYS A 171 -5.21 0.19 -0.33
CA CYS A 171 -6.53 -0.33 -0.68
C CYS A 171 -7.31 -0.79 0.55
N THR A 172 -8.63 -0.93 0.39
CA THR A 172 -9.55 -1.46 1.43
C THR A 172 -9.11 -2.84 1.93
N SER A 173 -8.65 -3.73 1.05
CA SER A 173 -8.17 -5.06 1.43
C SER A 173 -6.85 -5.01 2.21
N GLY A 174 -5.97 -4.05 1.93
CA GLY A 174 -4.71 -3.88 2.66
C GLY A 174 -4.92 -3.40 4.10
N HIS A 175 -5.76 -2.37 4.29
CA HIS A 175 -6.15 -1.92 5.62
C HIS A 175 -6.96 -2.98 6.37
N GLY A 176 -7.89 -3.64 5.67
CA GLY A 176 -8.78 -4.65 6.26
C GLY A 176 -8.07 -5.95 6.66
N LEU A 177 -7.28 -6.56 5.78
CA LEU A 177 -6.63 -7.85 6.04
C LEU A 177 -5.37 -7.65 6.89
N SER A 178 -4.41 -6.86 6.39
CA SER A 178 -3.10 -6.73 7.01
C SER A 178 -3.07 -5.69 8.12
N GLY A 179 -3.79 -4.58 7.94
CA GLY A 179 -3.85 -3.49 8.91
C GLY A 179 -4.62 -3.83 10.19
N CYS A 180 -5.83 -4.42 10.06
CA CYS A 180 -6.62 -4.85 11.20
C CYS A 180 -5.97 -6.02 11.95
N SER A 181 -5.33 -6.97 11.26
CA SER A 181 -4.62 -8.10 11.91
C SER A 181 -3.46 -7.64 12.79
N ARG A 182 -2.87 -6.47 12.49
CA ARG A 182 -1.80 -5.85 13.30
C ARG A 182 -2.33 -4.89 14.37
N LEU A 183 -3.66 -4.76 14.52
CA LEU A 183 -4.32 -3.77 15.38
C LEU A 183 -3.76 -2.34 15.21
N ILE A 184 -3.42 -1.96 13.98
CA ILE A 184 -2.95 -0.60 13.71
C ILE A 184 -4.17 0.33 13.78
N PRO A 185 -4.20 1.30 14.72
CA PRO A 185 -5.38 2.13 14.95
C PRO A 185 -5.79 2.94 13.72
N ALA A 186 -4.80 3.43 12.95
CA ALA A 186 -5.06 4.13 11.69
C ALA A 186 -5.77 3.24 10.65
N SER A 187 -5.37 1.96 10.54
CA SER A 187 -6.01 1.03 9.61
C SER A 187 -7.42 0.64 10.03
N LEU A 188 -7.64 0.44 11.33
CA LEU A 188 -8.98 0.20 11.87
C LEU A 188 -9.92 1.37 11.56
N LEU A 189 -9.47 2.61 11.77
CA LEU A 189 -10.25 3.80 11.46
C LEU A 189 -10.56 3.90 9.96
N SER A 190 -9.56 3.71 9.08
CA SER A 190 -9.79 3.68 7.63
C SER A 190 -10.82 2.62 7.23
N THR A 191 -10.72 1.40 7.77
CA THR A 191 -11.69 0.33 7.48
C THR A 191 -13.11 0.68 7.92
N VAL A 192 -13.28 1.28 9.11
CA VAL A 192 -14.59 1.75 9.59
C VAL A 192 -15.15 2.83 8.67
N VAL A 193 -14.35 3.83 8.30
CA VAL A 193 -14.77 4.93 7.42
C VAL A 193 -15.18 4.40 6.04
N PHE A 194 -14.41 3.48 5.45
CA PHE A 194 -14.77 2.87 4.17
C PHE A 194 -16.09 2.11 4.25
N MET A 195 -16.28 1.32 5.30
CA MET A 195 -17.51 0.54 5.48
C MET A 195 -18.73 1.45 5.69
N LEU A 196 -18.62 2.47 6.55
CA LEU A 196 -19.70 3.43 6.77
C LEU A 196 -20.04 4.23 5.51
N SER A 197 -19.03 4.64 4.74
CA SER A 197 -19.23 5.33 3.48
C SER A 197 -19.95 4.43 2.46
N ALA A 198 -19.56 3.17 2.34
CA ALA A 198 -20.21 2.20 1.45
C ALA A 198 -21.67 1.94 1.86
N ILE A 199 -21.93 1.76 3.15
CA ILE A 199 -23.30 1.61 3.68
C ILE A 199 -24.12 2.86 3.38
N GLY A 200 -23.59 4.05 3.69
CA GLY A 200 -24.28 5.31 3.44
C GLY A 200 -24.62 5.52 1.96
N LEU A 201 -23.67 5.22 1.06
CA LEU A 201 -23.90 5.32 -0.38
C LEU A 201 -24.94 4.30 -0.85
N SER A 202 -24.89 3.07 -0.34
CA SER A 202 -25.85 2.02 -0.67
C SER A 202 -27.28 2.42 -0.25
N LEU A 203 -27.44 2.94 0.96
CA LEU A 203 -28.73 3.42 1.46
C LEU A 203 -29.24 4.62 0.66
N LEU A 204 -28.34 5.53 0.27
CA LEU A 204 -28.70 6.68 -0.57
C LEU A 204 -29.19 6.23 -1.96
N MET A 205 -28.50 5.25 -2.56
CA MET A 205 -28.94 4.68 -3.83
C MET A 205 -30.31 4.00 -3.69
N GLU A 206 -30.51 3.20 -2.65
CA GLU A 206 -31.81 2.55 -2.39
C GLU A 206 -32.93 3.60 -2.22
N ALA A 207 -32.70 4.65 -1.43
CA ALA A 207 -33.64 5.74 -1.25
C ALA A 207 -33.93 6.56 -2.52
N SER A 208 -33.01 6.56 -3.49
CA SER A 208 -33.21 7.23 -4.78
C SER A 208 -33.98 6.40 -5.81
N ILE A 209 -34.08 5.08 -5.58
CA ILE A 209 -34.73 4.12 -6.49
C ILE A 209 -36.14 3.74 -5.99
N ALA A 210 -36.40 3.85 -4.68
CA ALA A 210 -37.71 3.64 -4.05
C ALA A 210 -38.69 4.79 -4.29
#